data_AF-A0A968ZEN2-F1
#
_entry.id   AF-A0A968ZEN2-F1
#
_cell.length_a   1.000
_cell.length_b   1.000
_cell.length_c   1.000
_cell.angle_alpha   90.00
_cell.angle_beta   90.00
_cell.angle_gamma   90.00
#
_symmetry.space_group_name_H-M   'P 1'
#
loop_
_entity.id
_entity.type
_entity.pdbx_description
1 polymer ?
#
loop_
_entity_poly.entity_id
_entity_poly.type
_entity_poly.pdbx_seq_one_letter_code
_entity_poly.pdbx_strand_id
1 'polypeptide(L)' 'RSEQTMTDRLSAELLDASNNRGASVKKREDTHRMAEANKAFSHYRW' A
#
# COMPACT_ATOMS: atom_id res chain seq x y z
N ARG A 1 4.13 -11.47 -11.80
CA ARG A 1 5.47 -11.24 -11.22
C ARG A 1 6.10 -12.62 -11.06
N SER A 2 7.10 -12.95 -11.87
CA SER A 2 7.65 -14.31 -11.98
C SER A 2 9.15 -14.32 -11.68
N GLU A 3 9.50 -13.77 -10.53
CA GLU A 3 10.87 -13.77 -10.01
C GLU A 3 11.07 -15.04 -9.17
N GLN A 4 12.14 -15.80 -9.46
CA GLN A 4 12.34 -17.14 -8.92
C GLN A 4 12.74 -17.16 -7.45
N THR A 5 13.35 -16.09 -6.93
CA THR A 5 13.83 -16.04 -5.54
C THR A 5 13.13 -14.96 -4.72
N MET A 6 13.07 -15.15 -3.40
CA MET A 6 12.53 -14.13 -2.47
C MET A 6 13.41 -12.88 -2.42
N THR A 7 14.71 -13.02 -2.65
CA THR A 7 15.68 -11.92 -2.68
C THR A 7 15.38 -10.96 -3.82
N ASP A 8 15.15 -11.49 -5.02
CA ASP A 8 14.81 -10.67 -6.19
C ASP A 8 13.51 -9.91 -5.93
N ARG A 9 12.48 -10.61 -5.43
CA ARG A 9 11.17 -10.00 -5.12
C ARG A 9 11.25 -8.87 -4.12
N LEU A 10 12.06 -9.05 -3.07
CA LEU A 10 12.27 -8.01 -2.06
C LEU A 10 13.02 -6.81 -2.64
N SER A 11 14.06 -7.05 -3.44
CA SER A 11 14.82 -5.97 -4.08
C SER A 11 13.96 -5.15 -5.05
N ALA A 12 13.12 -5.83 -5.83
CA ALA A 12 12.18 -5.20 -6.75
C ALA A 12 11.11 -4.42 -5.99
N GLU A 13 10.60 -4.93 -4.87
CA GLU A 13 9.61 -4.21 -4.05
C GLU A 13 10.22 -2.99 -3.36
N LEU A 14 11.47 -3.06 -2.89
CA LEU A 14 12.20 -1.92 -2.34
C LEU A 14 12.46 -0.84 -3.39
N LEU A 15 12.86 -1.24 -4.61
CA LEU A 15 13.05 -0.31 -5.73
C LEU A 15 11.73 0.33 -6.17
N ASP A 16 10.64 -0.45 -6.28
CA ASP A 16 9.31 0.05 -6.58
C ASP A 16 8.89 1.07 -5.52
N ALA A 17 9.04 0.75 -4.23
CA ALA A 17 8.68 1.61 -3.11
C ALA A 17 9.48 2.93 -3.11
N SER A 18 10.78 2.89 -3.41
CA SER A 18 11.61 4.11 -3.53
C SER A 18 11.14 5.05 -4.64
N ASN A 19 10.54 4.50 -5.71
CA ASN A 19 9.95 5.25 -6.80
C ASN A 19 8.50 5.67 -6.54
N ASN A 20 8.02 5.58 -5.29
CA ASN A 20 6.62 5.78 -4.91
C ASN A 20 5.65 4.94 -5.75
N ARG A 21 6.08 3.76 -6.20
CA ARG A 21 5.29 2.82 -6.99
C ARG A 21 5.23 1.48 -6.23
N GLY A 22 4.40 0.57 -6.73
CA GLY A 22 4.26 -0.76 -6.15
C GLY A 22 3.05 -0.92 -5.24
N ALA A 23 2.80 -2.18 -4.88
CA ALA A 23 1.59 -2.60 -4.17
C ALA A 23 1.49 -1.99 -2.77
N SER A 24 2.63 -1.81 -2.10
CA SER A 24 2.72 -1.27 -0.74
C SER A 24 2.34 0.22 -0.69
N VAL A 25 2.73 1.02 -1.70
CA VAL A 25 2.32 2.44 -1.81
C VAL A 25 0.83 2.55 -2.14
N LYS A 26 0.34 1.74 -3.10
CA LYS A 26 -1.08 1.70 -3.45
C LYS A 26 -1.95 1.35 -2.26
N LYS A 27 -1.56 0.35 -1.46
CA LYS A 27 -2.29 -0.06 -0.25
C LYS A 27 -2.39 1.08 0.78
N ARG A 28 -1.33 1.87 0.95
CA ARG A 28 -1.33 3.06 1.82
C ARG A 28 -2.33 4.11 1.31
N GLU A 29 -2.29 4.44 0.03
CA GLU A 29 -3.19 5.42 -0.59
C GLU A 29 -4.65 5.00 -0.54
N ASP A 30 -4.93 3.73 -0.87
CA ASP A 30 -6.28 3.17 -0.81
C ASP A 30 -6.82 3.20 0.64
N THR A 31 -5.97 2.92 1.63
CA THR A 31 -6.35 3.03 3.05
C THR A 31 -6.66 4.48 3.45
N HIS A 32 -5.85 5.44 3.01
CA HIS A 32 -6.08 6.86 3.30
C HIS A 32 -7.37 7.37 2.64
N ARG A 33 -7.60 7.04 1.37
CA ARG A 33 -8.84 7.40 0.65
C ARG A 33 -10.07 6.77 1.31
N MET A 34 -9.95 5.51 1.72
CA MET A 34 -11.03 4.82 2.43
C MET A 34 -11.29 5.43 3.82
N ALA A 35 -10.26 5.89 4.52
CA ALA A 35 -10.40 6.60 5.79
C ALA A 35 -11.09 7.96 5.62
N GLU A 36 -10.77 8.70 4.56
CA GLU A 36 -11.46 9.95 4.21
C GLU A 36 -12.94 9.72 3.87
N ALA A 37 -13.24 8.68 3.08
CA ALA A 37 -14.61 8.31 2.74
C ALA A 37 -15.42 7.88 3.98
N ASN A 38 -14.79 7.18 4.93
CA ASN A 38 -15.43 6.76 6.17
C ASN A 38 -15.37 7.80 7.29
N LYS A 39 -14.87 9.01 7.02
CA LYS A 39 -14.80 10.10 8.00
C LYS A 39 -16.17 10.44 8.59
N ALA A 40 -17.24 10.33 7.80
CA ALA A 40 -18.62 10.53 8.27
C ALA A 40 -19.06 9.51 9.33
N PHE A 41 -18.48 8.30 9.32
CA PHE A 41 -18.77 7.24 10.29
C PHE A 41 -17.82 7.26 11.50
N SER A 42 -16.89 8.21 11.57
CA SER A 42 -15.95 8.33 12.71
C SER A 42 -16.65 8.60 14.05
N HIS A 43 -17.86 9.14 14.00
CA HIS A 43 -18.70 9.43 15.17
C HIS A 43 -19.45 8.21 15.73
N TYR A 44 -19.51 7.08 15.01
CA TYR A 44 -20.09 5.82 15.54
C TYR A 44 -19.16 5.07 16.50
N ARG A 45 -18.07 5.70 16.93
CA ARG A 45 -17.08 5.06 17.80
C ARG A 45 -17.45 5.23 19.28
N TRP A 46 -18.37 4.40 19.73
CA TRP A 46 -18.46 3.91 21.11
C TRP A 46 -18.39 2.38 21.07
#